data_AF-A0A1Y1XJE9-F1
#
_entry.id   AF-A0A1Y1XJE9-F1
#
_cell.length_a   1.000
_cell.length_b   1.000
_cell.length_c   1.000
_cell.angle_alpha   90.00
_cell.angle_beta   90.00
_cell.angle_gamma   90.00
#
_symmetry.space_group_name_H-M   'P 1'
#
loop_
_entity.id
_entity.type
_entity.pdbx_description
1 polymer ?
#
loop_
_entity_poly.entity_id
_entity_poly.type
_entity_poly.pdbx_seq_one_letter_code
_entity_poly.pdbx_strand_id
1 'polypeptide(L)'
;QGYPCCSANCVVVYTDNDGDWGVENNQWCGCGGGEPAPTCPEAITSQGYSCCSENNCSVQYTDASGKWGVENNNWCGILSSC
;
A
#
# COMPACT_ATOMS: atom_id res chain seq x y z
N GLN A 1 -6.70 -26.11 -7.88
CA GLN A 1 -5.39 -26.09 -8.56
C GLN A 1 -4.82 -24.73 -8.25
N GLY A 2 -3.93 -24.67 -7.25
CA GLY A 2 -3.50 -23.41 -6.64
C GLY A 2 -2.21 -22.93 -7.30
N TYR A 3 -2.21 -21.67 -7.70
CA TYR A 3 -0.98 -20.97 -8.06
C TYR A 3 -0.10 -20.81 -6.81
N PRO A 4 1.24 -20.85 -6.95
CA PRO A 4 2.14 -20.61 -5.83
C PRO A 4 1.91 -19.21 -5.24
N CYS A 5 2.23 -18.99 -3.96
CA CYS A 5 2.28 -17.63 -3.42
C CYS A 5 3.52 -16.91 -3.95
N CYS A 6 3.40 -15.61 -4.25
CA CYS A 6 4.56 -14.82 -4.63
C CYS A 6 5.47 -14.52 -3.42
N SER A 7 6.72 -14.12 -3.68
CA SER A 7 7.64 -13.63 -2.64
C SER A 7 7.11 -12.38 -1.93
N ALA A 8 7.68 -12.10 -0.73
CA ALA A 8 7.44 -10.84 -0.03
C ALA A 8 7.84 -9.66 -0.94
N ASN A 9 6.97 -8.64 -1.03
CA ASN A 9 6.94 -7.59 -2.08
C ASN A 9 6.29 -8.04 -3.40
N CYS A 10 5.17 -8.74 -3.30
CA CYS A 10 4.39 -9.09 -4.48
C CYS A 10 3.91 -7.84 -5.22
N VAL A 11 4.33 -7.67 -6.47
CA VAL A 11 3.78 -6.64 -7.35
C VAL A 11 2.48 -7.17 -7.92
N VAL A 12 1.36 -6.64 -7.42
CA VAL A 12 0.03 -6.97 -7.94
C VAL A 12 -0.08 -6.42 -9.36
N VAL A 13 -0.23 -7.33 -10.33
CA VAL A 13 -0.44 -6.98 -11.74
C VAL A 13 -1.86 -7.27 -12.19
N TYR A 14 -2.62 -8.02 -11.38
CA TYR A 14 -3.99 -8.42 -11.70
C TYR A 14 -4.76 -8.70 -10.41
N THR A 15 -6.02 -8.28 -10.34
CA THR A 15 -6.90 -8.46 -9.18
C THR A 15 -8.25 -8.96 -9.65
N ASP A 16 -8.78 -9.98 -9.00
CA ASP A 16 -10.12 -10.53 -9.25
C ASP A 16 -10.86 -10.87 -7.94
N ASN A 17 -12.01 -11.56 -8.05
CA ASN A 17 -12.82 -11.93 -6.88
C ASN A 17 -12.15 -13.01 -6.00
N ASP A 18 -11.12 -13.70 -6.51
CA ASP A 18 -10.38 -14.73 -5.79
C ASP A 18 -9.16 -14.13 -5.05
N GLY A 19 -8.65 -12.98 -5.51
CA GLY A 19 -7.65 -12.20 -4.78
C GLY A 19 -6.74 -11.35 -5.68
N ASP A 20 -5.60 -10.95 -5.12
CA ASP A 20 -4.54 -10.25 -5.83
C ASP A 20 -3.51 -11.22 -6.40
N TRP A 21 -3.04 -10.95 -7.61
CA TRP A 21 -2.18 -11.82 -8.40
C TRP A 21 -0.96 -11.06 -8.91
N GLY A 22 0.20 -11.71 -8.78
CA GLY A 22 1.49 -11.22 -9.25
C GLY A 22 2.07 -12.13 -10.32
N VAL A 23 3.09 -11.62 -11.02
CA VAL A 23 3.94 -12.42 -11.90
C VAL A 23 5.38 -12.33 -11.41
N GLU A 24 5.94 -13.46 -11.01
CA GLU A 24 7.31 -13.58 -10.52
C GLU A 24 8.04 -14.67 -11.30
N ASN A 25 9.26 -14.39 -11.78
CA ASN A 25 10.04 -15.32 -12.62
C ASN A 25 9.25 -15.87 -13.83
N ASN A 26 8.44 -15.02 -14.47
CA ASN A 26 7.53 -15.38 -15.57
C ASN A 26 6.46 -16.43 -15.19
N GLN A 27 6.16 -16.59 -13.90
CA GLN A 27 5.12 -17.49 -13.39
C GLN A 27 4.05 -16.70 -12.64
N TRP A 28 2.79 -17.10 -12.83
CA TRP A 28 1.67 -16.58 -12.06
C TRP A 28 1.75 -17.07 -10.62
N CYS A 29 1.58 -16.15 -9.69
CA CYS A 29 1.54 -16.45 -8.28
C CYS A 29 0.48 -15.57 -7.59
N GLY A 30 -0.11 -16.08 -6.51
CA GLY A 30 -1.04 -15.31 -5.70
C GLY A 30 -0.26 -14.34 -4.82
N CYS A 31 -0.57 -13.04 -4.89
CA CYS A 31 -0.15 -12.05 -3.90
C CYS A 31 -0.98 -12.18 -2.61
N GLY A 32 -1.32 -13.41 -2.21
CA GLY A 32 -2.44 -13.75 -1.34
C GLY A 32 -2.59 -12.84 -0.13
N GLY A 33 -3.44 -11.81 -0.27
CA GLY A 33 -3.85 -10.86 0.78
C GLY A 33 -2.72 -10.36 1.67
N GLY A 34 -1.47 -10.39 1.19
CA GLY A 34 -0.31 -9.96 1.94
C GLY A 34 -0.48 -8.47 2.08
N GLU A 35 -0.85 -8.04 3.30
CA GLU A 35 -1.09 -6.64 3.67
C GLU A 35 -0.18 -5.76 2.83
N PRO A 36 -0.75 -4.86 2.02
CA PRO A 36 0.05 -4.10 1.08
C PRO A 36 1.14 -3.43 1.91
N ALA A 37 2.41 -3.66 1.52
CA ALA A 37 3.57 -3.07 2.20
C ALA A 37 3.22 -1.62 2.56
N PRO A 38 3.52 -1.11 3.78
CA PRO A 38 3.05 0.17 4.31
C PRO A 38 2.90 1.20 3.19
N THR A 39 1.69 1.31 2.63
CA THR A 39 1.48 1.98 1.36
C THR A 39 0.74 3.23 1.69
N CYS A 40 1.48 4.30 1.53
CA CYS A 40 0.96 5.63 1.59
C CYS A 40 -0.05 5.83 0.46
N PRO A 41 -1.17 6.53 0.69
CA PRO A 41 -2.18 6.72 -0.33
C PRO A 41 -1.58 7.36 -1.58
N GLU A 42 -1.75 6.71 -2.74
CA GLU A 42 -1.21 7.20 -4.02
C GLU A 42 -1.76 8.59 -4.36
N ALA A 43 -2.97 8.91 -3.93
CA ALA A 43 -3.54 10.23 -4.11
C ALA A 43 -2.73 11.31 -3.37
N ILE A 44 -2.07 10.98 -2.26
CA ILE A 44 -1.22 11.90 -1.48
C ILE A 44 0.14 12.07 -2.15
N THR A 45 0.78 10.96 -2.56
CA THR A 45 2.07 11.02 -3.26
C THR A 45 1.96 11.65 -4.64
N SER A 46 0.84 11.46 -5.33
CA SER A 46 0.51 12.10 -6.61
C SER A 46 0.35 13.62 -6.48
N GLN A 47 -0.06 14.11 -5.31
CA GLN A 47 -0.08 15.54 -4.98
C GLN A 47 1.30 16.10 -4.61
N GLY A 48 2.33 15.25 -4.51
CA GLY A 48 3.71 15.63 -4.16
C GLY A 48 4.01 15.59 -2.66
N TYR A 49 3.15 14.99 -1.85
CA TYR A 49 3.37 14.86 -0.41
C TYR A 49 4.04 13.52 -0.06
N SER A 50 4.94 13.57 0.92
CA SER A 50 5.63 12.42 1.47
C SER A 50 4.72 11.59 2.37
N CYS A 51 5.17 10.40 2.70
CA CYS A 51 4.46 9.50 3.60
C CYS A 51 4.95 9.69 5.03
N CYS A 52 4.03 9.57 5.99
CA CYS A 52 4.41 9.63 7.39
C CYS A 52 5.26 8.41 7.74
N SER A 53 6.15 8.56 8.70
CA SER A 53 6.90 7.41 9.23
C SER A 53 5.95 6.33 9.74
N GLU A 54 6.35 5.06 9.69
CA GLU A 54 5.55 3.90 10.17
C GLU A 54 5.10 4.04 11.64
N ASN A 55 5.87 4.78 12.44
CA ASN A 55 5.53 5.07 13.84
C ASN A 55 4.55 6.24 14.00
N ASN A 56 4.27 6.99 12.94
CA ASN A 56 3.45 8.19 12.94
C ASN A 56 2.11 7.91 12.27
N CYS A 57 1.28 7.17 13.00
CA CYS A 57 -0.11 6.88 12.65
C CYS A 57 -1.08 7.97 13.14
N SER A 58 -0.60 9.18 13.47
CA SER A 58 -1.44 10.24 14.03
C SER A 58 -2.24 10.93 12.92
N VAL A 59 -3.46 10.44 12.69
CA VAL A 59 -4.38 11.06 11.74
C VAL A 59 -4.83 12.41 12.27
N GLN A 60 -4.41 13.47 11.59
CA GLN A 60 -4.81 14.85 11.87
C GLN A 60 -5.97 15.29 10.96
N TYR A 61 -6.03 14.74 9.75
CA TYR A 61 -7.03 15.09 8.75
C TYR A 61 -7.36 13.90 7.85
N THR A 62 -8.55 13.87 7.26
CA THR A 62 -8.97 12.80 6.34
C THR A 62 -9.81 13.42 5.25
N ASP A 63 -9.49 13.09 3.99
CA ASP A 63 -10.16 13.61 2.81
C ASP A 63 -10.38 12.50 1.77
N ALA A 64 -10.74 12.88 0.54
CA ALA A 64 -10.90 11.96 -0.59
C ALA A 64 -9.58 11.33 -1.07
N SER A 65 -8.43 11.93 -0.70
CA SER A 65 -7.09 11.43 -1.01
C SER A 65 -6.65 10.34 -0.02
N GLY A 66 -7.09 10.43 1.24
CA GLY A 66 -6.81 9.45 2.28
C GLY A 66 -6.72 10.06 3.68
N LYS A 67 -5.99 9.37 4.56
CA LYS A 67 -5.68 9.83 5.91
C LYS A 67 -4.38 10.66 5.86
N TRP A 68 -4.36 11.80 6.53
CA TRP A 68 -3.22 12.72 6.60
C TRP A 68 -2.75 12.88 8.03
N GLY A 69 -1.43 12.94 8.18
CA GLY A 69 -0.74 13.22 9.43
C GLY A 69 0.13 14.46 9.31
N VAL A 70 0.64 14.90 10.46
CA VAL A 70 1.65 15.96 10.53
C VAL A 70 2.87 15.41 11.23
N GLU A 71 4.00 15.42 10.53
CA GLU A 71 5.29 14.93 11.02
C GLU A 71 6.35 16.00 10.82
N ASN A 72 7.08 16.35 11.87
CA ASN A 72 8.11 17.40 11.81
C ASN A 72 7.60 18.71 11.19
N ASN A 73 6.37 19.13 11.55
CA ASN A 73 5.68 20.29 10.98
C ASN A 73 5.38 20.22 9.46
N ASN A 74 5.49 19.05 8.83
CA ASN A 74 5.14 18.83 7.43
C ASN A 74 3.94 17.91 7.29
N TRP A 75 3.13 18.14 6.25
CA TRP A 75 2.02 17.25 5.89
C TRP A 75 2.55 15.97 5.27
N CYS A 76 1.99 14.85 5.72
CA CYS A 76 2.35 13.54 5.21
C CYS A 76 1.12 12.62 5.12
N GLY A 77 1.18 11.65 4.21
CA GLY A 77 0.14 10.62 4.08
C GLY A 77 0.32 9.51 5.10
N ILE A 78 -0.76 9.19 5.82
CA ILE A 78 -0.77 8.09 6.79
C ILE A 78 -0.78 6.77 6.02
N LEU A 79 0.15 5.89 6.37
CA LEU A 79 0.30 4.57 5.77
C LEU A 79 -0.96 3.73 6.00
N SER A 80 -1.34 2.90 5.02
CA SER A 80 -2.45 1.97 5.13
C SER A 80 -2.29 0.91 6.23
N SER A 81 -1.04 0.64 6.64
CA SER A 81 -0.70 -0.24 7.77
C SER A 81 -0.90 0.41 9.15
N CYS A 82 -1.38 1.66 9.18
CA CYS A 82 -1.95 2.34 10.34
C CYS A 82 -3.51 2.32 10.26
#